data_AF-A0A366LLB2-F1
#
_entry.id   AF-A0A366LLB2-F1
#
_cell.length_a   1.000
_cell.length_b   1.000
_cell.length_c   1.000
_cell.angle_alpha   90.00
_cell.angle_beta   90.00
_cell.angle_gamma   90.00
#
_symmetry.space_group_name_H-M   'P 1'
#
loop_
_entity.id
_entity.type
_entity.pdbx_description
1 polymer ?
#
loop_
_entity_poly.entity_id
_entity_poly.type
_entity_poly.pdbx_seq_one_letter_code
_entity_poly.pdbx_strand_id
1 'polypeptide(L)'
;MFMGSRLCSEIERCGAFAAARALSVWVGDGRAVTAGGALKPALVPQAAETLGAPCPPKVRRLSDLPAVHRAWTAALVAGLITISGSRASQRNAPAEPTGQEWLAALEEVLCAQVSDPCDADPRIVCQVTLLVLDQREPPLGGALREAVAEVMRGRGDWDWRAVYLPGEGRVHPVDRVVEILRDFGALDERMALTGLGEYARAELDRRVPPPVTPDLPAARVLELLAALPEEEIWEPVWRWIDPFLAKPGSRDPLRELLHAAADATPAGRITAVEVIGERGEYALPLWREVRDHPVLGAHARRLLADLDCGPIPEGRDVNWVAADYALAALDRYGATDARYVLLNAVEGGVREAADGSGHPEAERLLAALPSVPPPIPAYQIKISLYGGPWRRVLVPENLSLGALHEVIRILFGWGDDHLHMFKTAKRRYSDPSFGLEECGDEYAYRINRALPSPRSKMTYVYDLGDSWTHEILLEKVCGNVAHPVCVAGKGDNPIEHYDPEYPEQPVLFDKDAVNELLAVPPAQTEAGLWHT
;
A
#
# COMPACT_ATOMS: atom_id res chain seq x y z
N MET A 1 -4.24 30.45 18.82
CA MET A 1 -4.69 31.35 17.74
C MET A 1 -3.53 32.01 16.99
N PHE A 2 -2.55 32.62 17.68
CA PHE A 2 -1.41 33.31 17.04
C PHE A 2 -0.45 32.42 16.21
N MET A 3 -0.20 31.16 16.59
CA MET A 3 0.61 30.25 15.76
C MET A 3 -0.07 29.88 14.44
N GLY A 4 -1.40 29.67 14.46
CA GLY A 4 -2.17 29.30 13.26
C GLY A 4 -2.18 30.40 12.21
N SER A 5 -2.39 31.66 12.60
CA SER A 5 -2.42 32.79 11.65
C SER A 5 -1.06 33.07 11.01
N ARG A 6 0.04 32.82 11.73
CA ARG A 6 1.40 33.00 11.18
C ARG A 6 1.73 31.90 10.17
N LEU A 7 1.42 30.64 10.49
CA LEU A 7 1.60 29.51 9.58
C LEU A 7 0.82 29.69 8.28
N CYS A 8 -0.46 30.09 8.34
CA CYS A 8 -1.25 30.37 7.13
C CYS A 8 -0.57 31.42 6.23
N SER A 9 -0.10 32.53 6.80
CA SER A 9 0.61 33.55 6.01
C SER A 9 1.95 33.05 5.43
N GLU A 10 2.65 32.12 6.09
CA GLU A 10 3.88 31.51 5.55
C GLU A 10 3.56 30.52 4.42
N ILE A 11 2.49 29.72 4.55
CA ILE A 11 2.00 28.80 3.49
C ILE A 11 1.57 29.60 2.26
N GLU A 12 0.90 30.73 2.45
CA GLU A 12 0.53 31.61 1.34
C GLU A 12 1.73 32.11 0.55
N ARG A 13 2.87 32.30 1.20
CA ARG A 13 4.07 32.88 0.58
C ARG A 13 5.05 31.83 0.08
N CYS A 14 4.87 30.55 0.42
CA CYS A 14 5.79 29.52 -0.01
C CYS A 14 5.66 29.21 -1.52
N GLY A 15 6.80 28.92 -2.15
CA GLY A 15 6.89 28.80 -3.61
C GLY A 15 6.01 27.68 -4.18
N ALA A 16 5.94 26.54 -3.50
CA ALA A 16 5.15 25.39 -3.90
C ALA A 16 3.65 25.71 -3.98
N PHE A 17 3.10 26.43 -2.99
CA PHE A 17 1.68 26.78 -2.98
C PHE A 17 1.36 27.98 -3.87
N ALA A 18 2.30 28.91 -4.06
CA ALA A 18 2.17 29.94 -5.09
C ALA A 18 2.07 29.30 -6.50
N ALA A 19 2.95 28.34 -6.79
CA ALA A 19 2.93 27.57 -8.03
C ALA A 19 1.65 26.72 -8.16
N ALA A 20 1.23 26.04 -7.09
CA ALA A 20 0.00 25.24 -7.08
C ALA A 20 -1.25 26.10 -7.39
N ARG A 21 -1.33 27.32 -6.83
CA ARG A 21 -2.43 28.25 -7.13
C ARG A 21 -2.37 28.76 -8.57
N ALA A 22 -1.20 29.19 -9.05
CA ALA A 22 -1.03 29.62 -10.44
C ALA A 22 -1.45 28.51 -11.42
N LEU A 23 -1.04 27.28 -11.13
CA LEU A 23 -1.43 26.11 -11.91
C LEU A 23 -2.93 25.83 -11.80
N SER A 24 -3.55 25.97 -10.62
CA SER A 24 -5.00 25.80 -10.45
C SER A 24 -5.80 26.79 -11.30
N VAL A 25 -5.37 28.05 -11.39
CA VAL A 25 -6.00 29.08 -12.23
C VAL A 25 -5.83 28.74 -13.71
N TRP A 26 -4.64 28.30 -14.12
CA TRP A 26 -4.40 27.85 -15.48
C TRP A 26 -5.22 26.60 -15.84
N VAL A 27 -5.48 25.72 -14.88
CA VAL A 27 -6.35 24.56 -15.07
C VAL A 27 -7.77 25.01 -15.42
N GLY A 28 -8.29 26.01 -14.71
CA GLY A 28 -9.61 26.60 -14.96
C GLY A 28 -10.71 25.54 -15.05
N ASP A 29 -11.55 25.62 -16.07
CA ASP A 29 -12.70 24.73 -16.25
C ASP A 29 -12.34 23.30 -16.71
N GLY A 30 -11.07 23.00 -17.01
CA GLY A 30 -10.70 21.65 -17.40
C GLY A 30 -9.39 21.49 -18.17
N ARG A 31 -8.45 20.69 -17.66
CA ARG A 31 -7.27 20.20 -18.38
C ARG A 31 -7.25 18.69 -18.45
N ALA A 32 -6.80 18.16 -19.59
CA ALA A 32 -6.77 16.72 -19.79
C ALA A 32 -5.68 16.07 -18.93
N VAL A 33 -6.07 15.02 -18.20
CA VAL A 33 -5.14 14.20 -17.41
C VAL A 33 -4.98 12.81 -18.03
N THR A 34 -3.88 12.17 -17.68
CA THR A 34 -3.65 10.74 -17.92
C THR A 34 -4.60 9.90 -17.07
N ALA A 35 -4.69 8.61 -17.38
CA ALA A 35 -5.31 7.65 -16.48
C ALA A 35 -4.57 7.55 -15.14
N GLY A 36 -3.35 8.10 -14.99
CA GLY A 36 -2.63 8.24 -13.72
C GLY A 36 -2.97 9.53 -12.96
N GLY A 37 -3.79 10.42 -13.54
CA GLY A 37 -4.21 11.70 -12.94
C GLY A 37 -3.14 12.78 -13.01
N ALA A 38 -1.95 12.42 -13.48
CA ALA A 38 -0.95 13.38 -13.94
C ALA A 38 -1.46 14.12 -15.18
N LEU A 39 -1.09 15.39 -15.31
CA LEU A 39 -1.32 16.18 -16.51
C LEU A 39 -0.81 15.46 -17.77
N LYS A 40 -1.59 15.47 -18.87
CA LYS A 40 -1.15 14.84 -20.13
C LYS A 40 0.17 15.46 -20.61
N PRO A 41 1.14 14.68 -21.11
CA PRO A 41 2.46 15.18 -21.51
C PRO A 41 2.43 16.39 -22.46
N ALA A 42 1.45 16.43 -23.38
CA ALA A 42 1.26 17.53 -24.32
C ALA A 42 0.93 18.88 -23.67
N LEU A 43 0.41 18.89 -22.44
CA LEU A 43 0.04 20.09 -21.70
C LEU A 43 1.11 20.52 -20.68
N VAL A 44 2.09 19.65 -20.38
CA VAL A 44 3.14 19.94 -19.40
C VAL A 44 4.00 21.15 -19.79
N PRO A 45 4.37 21.38 -21.07
CA PRO A 45 5.11 22.59 -21.45
C PRO A 45 4.36 23.90 -21.14
N GLN A 46 3.03 23.92 -21.35
CA GLN A 46 2.21 25.10 -21.05
C GLN A 46 2.08 25.34 -19.54
N ALA A 47 1.99 24.25 -18.76
CA ALA A 47 2.04 24.34 -17.31
C ALA A 47 3.41 24.83 -16.83
N ALA A 48 4.50 24.38 -17.45
CA ALA A 48 5.85 24.87 -17.15
C ALA A 48 5.99 26.37 -17.43
N GLU A 49 5.51 26.84 -18.58
CA GLU A 49 5.48 28.27 -18.94
C GLU A 49 4.70 29.10 -17.92
N THR A 50 3.53 28.61 -17.48
CA THR A 50 2.71 29.24 -16.43
C THR A 50 3.50 29.43 -15.12
N LEU A 51 4.36 28.48 -14.80
CA LEU A 51 5.18 28.49 -13.59
C LEU A 51 6.55 29.16 -13.78
N GLY A 52 6.88 29.60 -15.00
CA GLY A 52 8.24 30.06 -15.34
C GLY A 52 9.32 28.98 -15.18
N ALA A 53 8.93 27.71 -15.22
CA ALA A 53 9.84 26.58 -15.04
C ALA A 53 10.52 26.19 -16.36
N PRO A 54 11.84 25.86 -16.35
CA PRO A 54 12.53 25.41 -17.54
C PRO A 54 11.91 24.09 -18.04
N CYS A 55 11.63 24.03 -19.34
CA CYS A 55 11.03 22.86 -19.98
C CYS A 55 12.05 22.18 -20.90
N PRO A 56 12.32 20.87 -20.75
CA PRO A 56 13.17 20.15 -21.69
C PRO A 56 12.49 20.05 -23.07
N PRO A 57 13.28 19.83 -24.15
CA PRO A 57 12.76 19.77 -25.52
C PRO A 57 11.79 18.61 -25.76
N LYS A 58 11.84 17.55 -24.93
CA LYS A 58 10.93 16.42 -24.99
C LYS A 58 10.42 16.07 -23.60
N VAL A 59 9.10 16.11 -23.43
CA VAL A 59 8.40 15.72 -22.21
C VAL A 59 7.61 14.44 -22.48
N ARG A 60 7.90 13.37 -21.73
CA ARG A 60 7.19 12.09 -21.84
C ARG A 60 6.14 11.92 -20.75
N ARG A 61 6.37 12.54 -19.59
CA ARG A 61 5.50 12.46 -18.40
C ARG A 61 5.68 13.72 -17.53
N LEU A 62 4.70 13.98 -16.67
CA LEU A 62 4.72 15.12 -15.74
C LEU A 62 5.98 15.12 -14.84
N SER A 63 6.40 13.94 -14.37
CA SER A 63 7.58 13.80 -13.51
C SER A 63 8.91 14.15 -14.18
N ASP A 64 8.95 14.35 -15.50
CA ASP A 64 10.15 14.84 -16.20
C ASP A 64 10.43 16.32 -15.86
N LEU A 65 9.45 17.05 -15.30
CA LEU A 65 9.62 18.40 -14.75
C LEU A 65 9.26 18.41 -13.25
N PRO A 66 10.22 18.16 -12.35
CA PRO A 66 9.95 18.04 -10.91
C PRO A 66 9.18 19.23 -10.32
N ALA A 67 9.53 20.47 -10.68
CA ALA A 67 8.84 21.67 -10.17
C ALA A 67 7.35 21.71 -10.55
N VAL A 68 7.02 21.38 -11.81
CA VAL A 68 5.62 21.33 -12.28
C VAL A 68 4.89 20.17 -11.61
N HIS A 69 5.56 19.02 -11.47
CA HIS A 69 5.02 17.87 -10.76
C HIS A 69 4.72 18.19 -9.28
N ARG A 70 5.61 18.89 -8.57
CA ARG A 70 5.38 19.33 -7.18
C ARG A 70 4.15 20.22 -7.07
N ALA A 71 4.07 21.24 -7.91
CA ALA A 71 2.93 22.15 -7.93
C ALA A 71 1.60 21.44 -8.23
N TRP A 72 1.61 20.48 -9.17
CA TRP A 72 0.45 19.67 -9.51
C TRP A 72 -0.01 18.80 -8.34
N THR A 73 0.91 18.07 -7.71
CA THR A 73 0.63 17.21 -6.56
C THR A 73 0.12 18.03 -5.38
N ALA A 74 0.78 19.14 -5.04
CA ALA A 74 0.33 20.03 -3.99
C ALA A 74 -1.06 20.61 -4.26
N ALA A 75 -1.38 20.97 -5.52
CA ALA A 75 -2.70 21.45 -5.90
C ALA A 75 -3.80 20.40 -5.73
N LEU A 76 -3.50 19.12 -6.00
CA LEU A 76 -4.44 18.02 -5.80
C LEU A 76 -4.69 17.76 -4.31
N VAL A 77 -3.61 17.62 -3.53
CA VAL A 77 -3.69 17.28 -2.09
C VAL A 77 -4.36 18.39 -1.30
N ALA A 78 -4.02 19.66 -1.59
CA ALA A 78 -4.67 20.82 -0.97
C ALA A 78 -6.06 21.12 -1.55
N GLY A 79 -6.58 20.30 -2.46
CA GLY A 79 -7.91 20.46 -3.03
C GLY A 79 -8.12 21.73 -3.86
N LEU A 80 -7.05 22.34 -4.38
CA LEU A 80 -7.12 23.49 -5.29
C LEU A 80 -7.62 23.07 -6.68
N ILE A 81 -7.30 21.84 -7.08
CA ILE A 81 -7.83 21.18 -8.27
C ILE A 81 -8.44 19.85 -7.90
N THR A 82 -9.46 19.44 -8.65
CA THR A 82 -10.10 18.13 -8.52
C THR A 82 -10.09 17.43 -9.86
N ILE A 83 -10.06 16.10 -9.86
CA ILE A 83 -10.11 15.29 -11.08
C ILE A 83 -11.47 14.62 -11.17
N SER A 84 -12.17 14.86 -12.28
CA SER A 84 -13.40 14.16 -12.63
C SER A 84 -13.23 13.51 -14.00
N GLY A 85 -13.31 12.18 -14.03
CA GLY A 85 -13.02 11.39 -15.23
C GLY A 85 -11.60 11.64 -15.76
N SER A 86 -11.49 12.16 -16.98
CA SER A 86 -10.21 12.43 -17.65
C SER A 86 -9.80 13.92 -17.63
N ARG A 87 -10.45 14.73 -16.79
CA ARG A 87 -10.18 16.17 -16.69
C ARG A 87 -9.94 16.60 -15.26
N ALA A 88 -8.95 17.47 -15.06
CA ALA A 88 -8.76 18.23 -13.84
C ALA A 88 -9.43 19.59 -13.98
N SER A 89 -10.12 20.06 -12.94
CA SER A 89 -10.78 21.38 -12.88
C SER A 89 -10.39 22.10 -11.61
N GLN A 90 -10.29 23.43 -11.69
CA GLN A 90 -10.12 24.30 -10.54
C GLN A 90 -11.34 24.18 -9.61
N ARG A 91 -11.10 24.21 -8.29
CA ARG A 91 -12.18 24.32 -7.31
C ARG A 91 -12.64 25.77 -7.19
N ASN A 92 -13.96 25.99 -7.13
CA ASN A 92 -14.53 27.31 -6.86
C ASN A 92 -14.27 27.70 -5.40
N ALA A 93 -13.70 28.89 -5.18
CA ALA A 93 -13.38 29.46 -3.85
C ALA A 93 -12.68 28.45 -2.90
N PRO A 94 -11.47 27.98 -3.25
CA PRO A 94 -10.75 27.07 -2.35
C PRO A 94 -10.48 27.78 -1.02
N ALA A 95 -10.67 27.06 0.08
CA ALA A 95 -10.27 27.54 1.40
C ALA A 95 -8.76 27.77 1.44
N GLU A 96 -8.31 28.65 2.33
CA GLU A 96 -6.87 28.77 2.61
C GLU A 96 -6.34 27.44 3.17
N PRO A 97 -5.23 26.93 2.63
CA PRO A 97 -4.67 25.66 3.09
C PRO A 97 -4.20 25.76 4.54
N THR A 98 -4.61 24.79 5.33
CA THR A 98 -4.19 24.59 6.71
C THR A 98 -2.75 24.04 6.78
N GLY A 99 -2.12 24.12 7.96
CA GLY A 99 -0.84 23.46 8.19
C GLY A 99 -0.86 21.96 7.91
N GLN A 100 -1.99 21.29 8.20
CA GLN A 100 -2.16 19.87 7.93
C GLN A 100 -2.21 19.56 6.42
N GLU A 101 -2.92 20.37 5.63
CA GLU A 101 -2.95 20.21 4.16
C GLU A 101 -1.59 20.53 3.53
N TRP A 102 -0.87 21.52 4.06
CA TRP A 102 0.51 21.80 3.66
C TRP A 102 1.43 20.61 3.95
N LEU A 103 1.32 20.00 5.13
CA LEU A 103 2.14 18.85 5.51
C LEU A 103 1.79 17.62 4.67
N ALA A 104 0.51 17.34 4.45
CA ALA A 104 0.08 16.24 3.59
C ALA A 104 0.59 16.41 2.15
N ALA A 105 0.58 17.64 1.63
CA ALA A 105 1.16 17.94 0.32
C ALA A 105 2.68 17.75 0.29
N LEU A 106 3.38 18.11 1.36
CA LEU A 106 4.82 17.87 1.51
C LEU A 106 5.13 16.37 1.52
N GLU A 107 4.42 15.59 2.34
CA GLU A 107 4.57 14.13 2.42
C GLU A 107 4.30 13.44 1.07
N GLU A 108 3.22 13.81 0.38
CA GLU A 108 2.90 13.24 -0.93
C GLU A 108 3.97 13.58 -1.99
N VAL A 109 4.50 14.81 -1.96
CA VAL A 109 5.59 15.21 -2.86
C VAL A 109 6.90 14.48 -2.53
N LEU A 110 7.21 14.28 -1.25
CA LEU A 110 8.35 13.47 -0.82
C LEU A 110 8.22 12.05 -1.37
N CYS A 111 7.10 11.38 -1.13
CA CYS A 111 6.81 10.05 -1.67
C CYS A 111 6.91 9.99 -3.20
N ALA A 112 6.46 11.02 -3.91
CA ALA A 112 6.44 11.05 -5.36
C ALA A 112 7.79 11.36 -6.04
N GLN A 113 8.74 11.97 -5.32
CA GLN A 113 9.98 12.51 -5.93
C GLN A 113 11.28 12.08 -5.25
N VAL A 114 11.23 11.62 -4.01
CA VAL A 114 12.37 11.06 -3.30
C VAL A 114 12.32 9.56 -3.51
N SER A 115 13.26 9.06 -4.30
CA SER A 115 13.44 7.62 -4.49
C SER A 115 14.79 7.23 -3.93
N ASP A 116 14.78 6.27 -3.02
CA ASP A 116 15.98 5.64 -2.51
C ASP A 116 16.11 4.22 -3.10
N PRO A 117 17.29 3.79 -3.60
CA PRO A 117 17.49 2.43 -4.11
C PRO A 117 17.22 1.32 -3.07
N CYS A 118 17.12 1.68 -1.79
CA CYS A 118 16.86 0.80 -0.67
C CYS A 118 15.48 1.01 -0.06
N ASP A 119 14.62 1.78 -0.74
CA ASP A 119 13.21 1.99 -0.36
C ASP A 119 13.04 2.60 1.05
N ALA A 120 14.05 3.36 1.51
CA ALA A 120 13.94 4.10 2.76
C ALA A 120 12.77 5.09 2.69
N ASP A 121 11.91 5.09 3.73
CA ASP A 121 10.78 6.00 3.82
C ASP A 121 11.26 7.47 3.71
N PRO A 122 10.81 8.22 2.69
CA PRO A 122 11.30 9.57 2.44
C PRO A 122 10.93 10.55 3.57
N ARG A 123 9.95 10.21 4.42
CA ARG A 123 9.61 10.98 5.63
C ARG A 123 10.71 10.87 6.68
N ILE A 124 11.35 9.71 6.83
CA ILE A 124 12.51 9.52 7.73
C ILE A 124 13.67 10.38 7.22
N VAL A 125 13.97 10.33 5.92
CA VAL A 125 15.03 11.14 5.31
C VAL A 125 14.75 12.63 5.52
N CYS A 126 13.51 13.06 5.33
CA CYS A 126 13.08 14.43 5.59
C CYS A 126 13.25 14.84 7.06
N GLN A 127 12.79 14.01 7.99
CA GLN A 127 12.90 14.25 9.44
C GLN A 127 14.36 14.40 9.86
N VAL A 128 15.24 13.47 9.46
CA VAL A 128 16.65 13.52 9.83
C VAL A 128 17.37 14.69 9.14
N THR A 129 17.00 15.02 7.90
CA THR A 129 17.53 16.21 7.22
C THR A 129 17.16 17.49 7.99
N LEU A 130 15.91 17.64 8.43
CA LEU A 130 15.49 18.78 9.25
C LEU A 130 16.20 18.81 10.60
N LEU A 131 16.44 17.65 11.22
CA LEU A 131 17.21 17.53 12.47
C LEU A 131 18.66 18.01 12.30
N VAL A 132 19.34 17.61 11.22
CA VAL A 132 20.72 18.03 10.95
C VAL A 132 20.80 19.51 10.57
N LEU A 133 19.79 20.02 9.87
CA LEU A 133 19.70 21.44 9.50
C LEU A 133 19.31 22.36 10.66
N ASP A 134 18.69 21.84 11.73
CA ASP A 134 18.36 22.62 12.96
C ASP A 134 19.59 22.88 13.84
N GLN A 135 20.64 23.41 13.22
CA GLN A 135 21.88 23.80 13.86
C GLN A 135 22.20 25.24 13.44
N ARG A 136 22.96 25.98 14.27
CA ARG A 136 23.34 27.36 13.93
C ARG A 136 24.18 27.45 12.65
N GLU A 137 25.02 26.46 12.42
CA GLU A 137 25.88 26.34 11.24
C GLU A 137 25.75 24.91 10.70
N PRO A 138 24.67 24.60 9.94
CA PRO A 138 24.42 23.24 9.50
C PRO A 138 25.42 22.83 8.41
N PRO A 139 25.81 21.55 8.34
CA PRO A 139 26.60 21.05 7.22
C PRO A 139 25.78 21.16 5.93
N LEU A 140 26.45 21.37 4.79
CA LEU A 140 25.82 21.54 3.47
C LEU A 140 26.45 20.59 2.44
N GLY A 141 25.72 20.31 1.36
CA GLY A 141 26.19 19.48 0.25
C GLY A 141 26.61 18.08 0.72
N GLY A 142 27.82 17.64 0.36
CA GLY A 142 28.35 16.33 0.75
C GLY A 142 28.37 16.10 2.27
N ALA A 143 28.76 17.12 3.06
CA ALA A 143 28.80 17.02 4.51
C ALA A 143 27.39 16.86 5.12
N LEU A 144 26.36 17.48 4.53
CA LEU A 144 24.98 17.26 4.96
C LEU A 144 24.57 15.80 4.75
N ARG A 145 24.91 15.24 3.58
CA ARG A 145 24.62 13.83 3.28
C ARG A 145 25.32 12.92 4.29
N GLU A 146 26.61 13.14 4.57
CA GLU A 146 27.35 12.34 5.56
C GLU A 146 26.73 12.43 6.97
N ALA A 147 26.39 13.63 7.42
CA ALA A 147 25.77 13.84 8.73
C ALA A 147 24.38 13.19 8.83
N VAL A 148 23.55 13.28 7.78
CA VAL A 148 22.24 12.60 7.74
C VAL A 148 22.43 11.08 7.78
N ALA A 149 23.36 10.51 7.00
CA ALA A 149 23.66 9.07 7.04
C ALA A 149 24.13 8.61 8.42
N GLU A 150 24.97 9.40 9.08
CA GLU A 150 25.45 9.09 10.42
C GLU A 150 24.30 9.04 11.44
N VAL A 151 23.39 10.02 11.39
CA VAL A 151 22.23 10.03 12.28
C VAL A 151 21.27 8.88 11.97
N MET A 152 21.01 8.57 10.70
CA MET A 152 20.17 7.43 10.32
C MET A 152 20.76 6.10 10.79
N ARG A 153 22.07 5.88 10.59
CA ARG A 153 22.79 4.70 11.12
C ARG A 153 22.71 4.62 12.64
N GLY A 154 22.92 5.74 13.34
CA GLY A 154 22.87 5.78 14.81
C GLY A 154 21.48 5.50 15.37
N ARG A 155 20.44 5.91 14.64
CA ARG A 155 19.04 5.59 14.95
C ARG A 155 18.70 4.13 14.65
N GLY A 156 19.36 3.50 13.67
CA GLY A 156 19.01 2.17 13.16
C GLY A 156 18.00 2.22 12.01
N ASP A 157 17.73 3.42 11.47
CA ASP A 157 17.03 3.60 10.20
C ASP A 157 17.91 3.08 9.04
N TRP A 158 17.36 2.77 7.86
CA TRP A 158 18.18 2.32 6.73
C TRP A 158 19.15 3.44 6.34
N ASP A 159 20.44 3.11 6.33
CA ASP A 159 21.44 3.90 5.61
C ASP A 159 21.26 3.62 4.12
N TRP A 160 21.33 4.64 3.26
CA TRP A 160 21.19 4.43 1.83
C TRP A 160 22.37 3.57 1.32
N ARG A 161 22.11 2.43 0.68
CA ARG A 161 23.17 1.71 -0.08
C ARG A 161 23.55 2.44 -1.38
N ALA A 162 23.03 3.66 -1.58
CA ALA A 162 23.26 4.52 -2.74
C ALA A 162 24.74 4.94 -2.95
N VAL A 163 25.65 4.59 -2.03
CA VAL A 163 27.10 4.71 -2.26
C VAL A 163 27.55 3.95 -3.53
N TYR A 164 26.76 3.00 -4.06
CA TYR A 164 27.17 2.10 -5.15
C TYR A 164 26.49 2.23 -6.51
N LEU A 165 25.71 3.28 -6.81
CA LEU A 165 25.15 3.43 -8.17
C LEU A 165 25.50 4.78 -8.82
N PRO A 166 26.72 4.93 -9.36
CA PRO A 166 27.01 5.99 -10.32
C PRO A 166 26.29 5.66 -11.63
N GLY A 167 25.11 6.24 -11.82
CA GLY A 167 24.45 6.37 -13.11
C GLY A 167 24.17 7.84 -13.37
N GLU A 168 24.50 8.33 -14.57
CA GLU A 168 24.24 9.72 -14.97
C GLU A 168 22.76 10.08 -14.73
N GLY A 169 22.49 11.03 -13.83
CA GLY A 169 21.18 11.67 -13.68
C GLY A 169 20.33 11.32 -12.43
N ARG A 170 20.82 10.53 -11.47
CA ARG A 170 20.10 10.35 -10.17
C ARG A 170 20.51 11.43 -9.16
N VAL A 171 19.52 12.09 -8.54
CA VAL A 171 19.73 13.09 -7.48
C VAL A 171 19.74 12.38 -6.13
N HIS A 172 20.66 12.75 -5.24
CA HIS A 172 20.74 12.15 -3.91
C HIS A 172 19.45 12.42 -3.11
N PRO A 173 18.92 11.46 -2.32
CA PRO A 173 17.68 11.63 -1.56
C PRO A 173 17.68 12.90 -0.69
N VAL A 174 18.76 13.12 0.07
CA VAL A 174 18.94 14.33 0.91
C VAL A 174 18.89 15.63 0.08
N ASP A 175 19.52 15.66 -1.10
CA ASP A 175 19.49 16.86 -1.94
C ASP A 175 18.07 17.10 -2.46
N ARG A 176 17.38 16.04 -2.88
CA ARG A 176 15.99 16.13 -3.35
C ARG A 176 15.07 16.62 -2.24
N VAL A 177 15.25 16.11 -1.03
CA VAL A 177 14.54 16.57 0.18
C VAL A 177 14.79 18.05 0.42
N VAL A 178 16.06 18.50 0.37
CA VAL A 178 16.41 19.92 0.53
C VAL A 178 15.73 20.79 -0.51
N GLU A 179 15.73 20.39 -1.78
CA GLU A 179 15.03 21.11 -2.85
C GLU A 179 13.53 21.22 -2.57
N ILE A 180 12.89 20.12 -2.16
CA ILE A 180 11.48 20.09 -1.80
C ILE A 180 11.20 21.01 -0.61
N LEU A 181 12.00 20.92 0.46
CA LEU A 181 11.84 21.74 1.66
C LEU A 181 11.96 23.24 1.35
N ARG A 182 12.90 23.63 0.49
CA ARG A 182 13.03 25.02 0.02
C ARG A 182 11.80 25.48 -0.76
N ASP A 183 11.33 24.67 -1.69
CA ASP A 183 10.13 24.99 -2.49
C ASP A 183 8.89 25.13 -1.59
N PHE A 184 8.76 24.26 -0.59
CA PHE A 184 7.67 24.31 0.39
C PHE A 184 7.84 25.40 1.46
N GLY A 185 8.93 26.19 1.38
CA GLY A 185 9.20 27.31 2.28
C GLY A 185 9.61 26.87 3.70
N ALA A 186 9.99 25.62 3.89
CA ALA A 186 10.48 25.08 5.16
C ALA A 186 11.92 25.52 5.48
N LEU A 187 12.68 25.94 4.46
CA LEU A 187 14.04 26.45 4.58
C LEU A 187 14.14 27.84 3.95
N ASP A 188 14.89 28.74 4.57
CA ASP A 188 15.20 30.05 4.02
C ASP A 188 16.39 30.02 3.03
N GLU A 189 16.78 31.18 2.49
CA GLU A 189 17.91 31.29 1.56
C GLU A 189 19.26 30.85 2.16
N ARG A 190 19.38 30.87 3.49
CA ARG A 190 20.57 30.50 4.26
C ARG A 190 20.51 29.06 4.76
N MET A 191 19.51 28.28 4.35
CA MET A 191 19.27 26.90 4.80
C MET A 191 18.84 26.78 6.26
N ALA A 192 18.41 27.87 6.91
CA ALA A 192 17.84 27.82 8.24
C ALA A 192 16.36 27.42 8.17
N LEU A 193 15.87 26.72 9.21
CA LEU A 193 14.47 26.36 9.32
C LEU A 193 13.61 27.63 9.47
N THR A 194 12.53 27.68 8.71
CA THR A 194 11.45 28.67 8.89
C THR A 194 10.42 28.16 9.90
N GLY A 195 9.34 28.92 10.15
CA GLY A 195 8.22 28.42 10.96
C GLY A 195 7.56 27.18 10.36
N LEU A 196 7.52 27.06 9.03
CA LEU A 196 7.08 25.85 8.33
C LEU A 196 8.07 24.68 8.50
N GLY A 197 9.38 24.95 8.54
CA GLY A 197 10.39 23.92 8.81
C GLY A 197 10.32 23.38 10.23
N GLU A 198 10.17 24.27 11.21
CA GLU A 198 9.94 23.90 12.61
C GLU A 198 8.65 23.10 12.78
N TYR A 199 7.57 23.52 12.10
CA TYR A 199 6.30 22.80 12.09
C TYR A 199 6.43 21.41 11.47
N ALA A 200 7.03 21.28 10.28
CA ALA A 200 7.26 20.00 9.64
C ALA A 200 8.07 19.05 10.52
N ARG A 201 9.17 19.54 11.12
CA ARG A 201 9.99 18.72 12.02
C ARG A 201 9.17 18.22 13.20
N ALA A 202 8.45 19.12 13.88
CA ALA A 202 7.65 18.75 15.05
C ALA A 202 6.53 17.74 14.72
N GLU A 203 5.91 17.83 13.54
CA GLU A 203 4.90 16.86 13.11
C GLU A 203 5.52 15.53 12.68
N LEU A 204 6.63 15.56 11.93
CA LEU A 204 7.36 14.35 11.54
C LEU A 204 7.92 13.61 12.76
N ASP A 205 8.42 14.32 13.77
CA ASP A 205 8.86 13.72 15.05
C ASP A 205 7.75 12.99 15.80
N ARG A 206 6.48 13.37 15.57
CA ARG A 206 5.32 12.68 16.16
C ARG A 206 4.79 11.55 15.30
N ARG A 207 4.91 11.67 13.96
CA ARG A 207 4.26 10.79 12.99
C ARG A 207 5.16 9.71 12.42
N VAL A 208 6.46 9.98 12.32
CA VAL A 208 7.47 9.00 11.90
C VAL A 208 7.74 8.09 13.10
N PRO A 209 7.40 6.80 13.04
CA PRO A 209 7.67 5.88 14.13
C PRO A 209 9.17 5.80 14.37
N PRO A 210 9.61 5.59 15.63
CA PRO A 210 11.01 5.30 15.88
C PRO A 210 11.42 4.02 15.14
N PRO A 211 12.70 3.90 14.75
CA PRO A 211 13.21 2.72 14.06
C PRO A 211 12.97 1.46 14.89
N VAL A 212 12.67 0.37 14.20
CA VAL A 212 12.66 -0.97 14.81
C VAL A 212 14.10 -1.47 14.86
N THR A 213 14.73 -1.38 16.03
CA THR A 213 16.13 -1.78 16.24
C THR A 213 16.26 -3.12 16.95
N PRO A 214 17.33 -3.92 16.69
CA PRO A 214 17.47 -5.28 17.21
C PRO A 214 17.49 -5.40 18.74
N ASP A 215 17.67 -4.31 19.48
CA ASP A 215 17.67 -4.27 20.95
C ASP A 215 16.28 -4.03 21.56
N LEU A 216 15.28 -3.66 20.74
CA LEU A 216 13.93 -3.43 21.25
C LEU A 216 13.32 -4.72 21.84
N PRO A 217 12.57 -4.60 22.95
CA PRO A 217 11.71 -5.68 23.44
C PRO A 217 10.60 -6.01 22.43
N ALA A 218 10.25 -7.29 22.30
CA ALA A 218 9.23 -7.75 21.35
C ALA A 218 7.89 -7.02 21.48
N ALA A 219 7.43 -6.75 22.71
CA ALA A 219 6.20 -5.99 22.95
C ALA A 219 6.25 -4.58 22.32
N ARG A 220 7.39 -3.89 22.43
CA ARG A 220 7.57 -2.58 21.82
C ARG A 220 7.61 -2.66 20.30
N VAL A 221 8.19 -3.72 19.74
CA VAL A 221 8.16 -3.97 18.30
C VAL A 221 6.73 -4.15 17.82
N LEU A 222 5.92 -4.98 18.49
CA LEU A 222 4.52 -5.16 18.12
C LEU A 222 3.70 -3.87 18.19
N GLU A 223 3.92 -3.03 19.20
CA GLU A 223 3.28 -1.71 19.29
C GLU A 223 3.63 -0.81 18.10
N LEU A 224 4.89 -0.81 17.64
CA LEU A 224 5.32 -0.01 16.50
C LEU A 224 4.75 -0.55 15.18
N LEU A 225 4.80 -1.87 14.97
CA LEU A 225 4.30 -2.51 13.75
C LEU A 225 2.77 -2.45 13.64
N ALA A 226 2.06 -2.44 14.76
CA ALA A 226 0.61 -2.30 14.79
C ALA A 226 0.11 -0.98 14.18
N ALA A 227 0.93 0.07 14.21
CA ALA A 227 0.59 1.39 13.67
C ALA A 227 0.87 1.55 12.17
N LEU A 228 1.55 0.59 11.55
CA LEU A 228 1.89 0.63 10.12
C LEU A 228 0.78 0.00 9.26
N PRO A 229 0.73 0.28 7.95
CA PRO A 229 0.04 -0.59 7.00
C PRO A 229 0.68 -2.00 6.96
N GLU A 230 -0.11 -3.05 6.73
CA GLU A 230 0.35 -4.45 6.62
C GLU A 230 1.50 -4.65 5.63
N GLU A 231 1.51 -3.91 4.51
CA GLU A 231 2.59 -3.97 3.51
C GLU A 231 3.91 -3.34 3.99
N GLU A 232 3.90 -2.52 5.05
CA GLU A 232 5.06 -1.82 5.60
C GLU A 232 5.68 -2.52 6.82
N ILE A 233 5.06 -3.60 7.34
CA ILE A 233 5.56 -4.27 8.57
C ILE A 233 6.79 -5.15 8.33
N TRP A 234 7.01 -5.62 7.10
CA TRP A 234 7.95 -6.70 6.78
C TRP A 234 9.40 -6.29 6.89
N GLU A 235 9.76 -5.15 6.30
CA GLU A 235 11.14 -4.67 6.38
C GLU A 235 11.55 -4.41 7.84
N PRO A 236 10.78 -3.67 8.66
CA PRO A 236 11.19 -3.38 10.03
C PRO A 236 11.24 -4.62 10.93
N VAL A 237 10.31 -5.57 10.76
CA VAL A 237 10.29 -6.79 11.59
C VAL A 237 11.43 -7.74 11.26
N TRP A 238 11.77 -7.92 9.97
CA TRP A 238 12.92 -8.76 9.60
C TRP A 238 14.23 -8.14 10.06
N ARG A 239 14.35 -6.81 10.05
CA ARG A 239 15.47 -6.10 10.67
C ARG A 239 15.67 -6.41 12.15
N TRP A 240 14.57 -6.59 12.87
CA TRP A 240 14.60 -6.95 14.28
C TRP A 240 15.00 -8.42 14.50
N ILE A 241 14.57 -9.31 13.59
CA ILE A 241 14.72 -10.76 13.69
C ILE A 241 16.09 -11.24 13.17
N ASP A 242 16.50 -10.81 11.98
CA ASP A 242 17.66 -11.30 11.22
C ASP A 242 18.98 -11.35 12.02
N PRO A 243 19.30 -10.36 12.88
CA PRO A 243 20.57 -10.37 13.63
C PRO A 243 20.73 -11.56 14.58
N PHE A 244 19.65 -12.28 14.89
CA PHE A 244 19.59 -13.38 15.86
C PHE A 244 19.40 -14.75 15.21
N LEU A 245 18.70 -14.86 14.07
CA LEU A 245 18.38 -16.16 13.43
C LEU A 245 19.61 -17.03 13.13
N ALA A 246 20.75 -16.43 12.79
CA ALA A 246 21.97 -17.14 12.41
C ALA A 246 22.99 -17.31 13.56
N LYS A 247 22.69 -16.87 14.80
CA LYS A 247 23.66 -16.85 15.91
C LYS A 247 23.29 -17.85 17.01
N PRO A 248 23.98 -19.00 17.10
CA PRO A 248 23.76 -19.98 18.17
C PRO A 248 23.94 -19.35 19.56
N GLY A 249 23.01 -19.65 20.48
CA GLY A 249 23.03 -19.14 21.86
C GLY A 249 22.54 -17.70 22.03
N SER A 250 22.07 -17.06 20.95
CA SER A 250 21.34 -15.79 21.04
C SER A 250 19.86 -16.01 21.39
N ARG A 251 19.14 -14.92 21.70
CA ARG A 251 17.71 -14.96 22.01
C ARG A 251 16.89 -15.48 20.81
N ASP A 252 15.71 -16.05 21.06
CA ASP A 252 14.78 -16.52 20.02
C ASP A 252 13.74 -15.42 19.75
N PRO A 253 13.94 -14.56 18.72
CA PRO A 253 13.06 -13.42 18.49
C PRO A 253 11.64 -13.84 18.10
N LEU A 254 11.47 -14.98 17.41
CA LEU A 254 10.15 -15.46 17.00
C LEU A 254 9.32 -15.91 18.20
N ARG A 255 9.96 -16.63 19.13
CA ARG A 255 9.33 -16.99 20.41
C ARG A 255 9.01 -15.77 21.27
N GLU A 256 9.93 -14.80 21.36
CA GLU A 256 9.67 -13.54 22.08
C GLU A 256 8.49 -12.78 21.48
N LEU A 257 8.40 -12.70 20.14
CA LEU A 257 7.29 -12.10 19.42
C LEU A 257 5.97 -12.82 19.73
N LEU A 258 5.98 -14.16 19.71
CA LEU A 258 4.80 -14.97 19.98
C LEU A 258 4.26 -14.74 21.39
N HIS A 259 5.13 -14.73 22.40
CA HIS A 259 4.68 -14.49 23.77
C HIS A 259 4.20 -13.06 23.98
N ALA A 260 4.88 -12.07 23.40
CA ALA A 260 4.44 -10.68 23.47
C ALA A 260 3.06 -10.46 22.80
N ALA A 261 2.71 -11.26 21.79
CA ALA A 261 1.42 -11.19 21.09
C ALA A 261 0.21 -11.53 21.99
N ALA A 262 0.42 -12.24 23.09
CA ALA A 262 -0.64 -12.56 24.05
C ALA A 262 -1.26 -11.30 24.69
N ASP A 263 -0.43 -10.29 24.95
CA ASP A 263 -0.82 -9.02 25.60
C ASP A 263 -0.93 -7.85 24.61
N ALA A 264 -0.61 -8.09 23.32
CA ALA A 264 -0.65 -7.08 22.28
C ALA A 264 -2.09 -6.71 21.86
N THR A 265 -2.22 -5.57 21.18
CA THR A 265 -3.44 -5.23 20.44
C THR A 265 -3.70 -6.27 19.33
N PRO A 266 -4.95 -6.40 18.83
CA PRO A 266 -5.26 -7.26 17.68
C PRO A 266 -4.31 -7.03 16.50
N ALA A 267 -4.05 -5.78 16.13
CA ALA A 267 -3.11 -5.46 15.06
C ALA A 267 -1.68 -5.98 15.31
N GLY A 268 -1.15 -5.86 16.53
CA GLY A 268 0.16 -6.39 16.89
C GLY A 268 0.19 -7.92 16.94
N ARG A 269 -0.87 -8.55 17.46
CA ARG A 269 -1.00 -10.01 17.50
C ARG A 269 -1.09 -10.62 16.12
N ILE A 270 -1.87 -10.05 15.21
CA ILE A 270 -1.94 -10.50 13.81
C ILE A 270 -0.57 -10.34 13.12
N THR A 271 0.16 -9.25 13.37
CA THR A 271 1.55 -9.13 12.88
C THR A 271 2.44 -10.27 13.36
N ALA A 272 2.40 -10.62 14.66
CA ALA A 272 3.18 -11.74 15.16
C ALA A 272 2.79 -13.07 14.51
N VAL A 273 1.48 -13.30 14.37
CA VAL A 273 0.91 -14.50 13.75
C VAL A 273 1.39 -14.65 12.30
N GLU A 274 1.30 -13.60 11.50
CA GLU A 274 1.72 -13.63 10.09
C GLU A 274 3.23 -13.81 9.94
N VAL A 275 4.05 -13.06 10.70
CA VAL A 275 5.51 -13.13 10.64
C VAL A 275 6.03 -14.51 11.01
N ILE A 276 5.46 -15.13 12.05
CA ILE A 276 5.82 -16.49 12.44
C ILE A 276 5.25 -17.50 11.44
N GLY A 277 4.05 -17.26 10.91
CA GLY A 277 3.37 -18.10 9.93
C GLY A 277 4.15 -18.24 8.63
N GLU A 278 4.81 -17.19 8.16
CA GLU A 278 5.68 -17.23 6.97
C GLU A 278 6.87 -18.19 7.10
N ARG A 279 7.17 -18.68 8.31
CA ARG A 279 8.19 -19.72 8.52
C ARG A 279 7.68 -21.13 8.20
N GLY A 280 6.40 -21.31 7.90
CA GLY A 280 5.79 -22.61 7.59
C GLY A 280 6.09 -23.66 8.65
N GLU A 281 6.58 -24.83 8.24
CA GLU A 281 6.91 -25.95 9.13
C GLU A 281 7.92 -25.59 10.24
N TYR A 282 8.80 -24.61 10.00
CA TYR A 282 9.78 -24.18 11.01
C TYR A 282 9.12 -23.52 12.24
N ALA A 283 7.87 -23.05 12.13
CA ALA A 283 7.11 -22.49 13.25
C ALA A 283 6.32 -23.53 14.06
N LEU A 284 6.25 -24.80 13.64
CA LEU A 284 5.49 -25.85 14.34
C LEU A 284 5.79 -25.95 15.85
N PRO A 285 7.04 -25.87 16.34
CA PRO A 285 7.31 -25.90 17.77
C PRO A 285 6.67 -24.75 18.54
N LEU A 286 6.64 -23.56 17.94
CA LEU A 286 6.06 -22.35 18.53
C LEU A 286 4.52 -22.46 18.60
N TRP A 287 3.88 -22.94 17.53
CA TRP A 287 2.43 -23.14 17.54
C TRP A 287 1.98 -24.21 18.53
N ARG A 288 2.74 -25.31 18.65
CA ARG A 288 2.45 -26.36 19.64
C ARG A 288 2.54 -25.85 21.08
N GLU A 289 3.46 -24.94 21.35
CA GLU A 289 3.66 -24.37 22.69
C GLU A 289 2.47 -23.53 23.16
N VAL A 290 1.87 -22.73 22.27
CA VAL A 290 0.74 -21.85 22.62
C VAL A 290 -0.62 -22.40 22.18
N ARG A 291 -0.67 -23.67 21.74
CA ARG A 291 -1.89 -24.32 21.22
C ARG A 291 -3.08 -24.17 22.16
N ASP A 292 -2.84 -24.27 23.47
CA ASP A 292 -3.89 -24.24 24.50
C ASP A 292 -3.96 -22.87 25.21
N HIS A 293 -3.25 -21.85 24.69
CA HIS A 293 -3.26 -20.49 25.24
C HIS A 293 -4.62 -19.81 25.01
N PRO A 294 -5.18 -19.07 25.99
CA PRO A 294 -6.52 -18.49 25.88
C PRO A 294 -6.67 -17.45 24.76
N VAL A 295 -5.59 -16.75 24.40
CA VAL A 295 -5.60 -15.69 23.36
C VAL A 295 -5.00 -16.17 22.03
N LEU A 296 -3.97 -17.02 22.10
CA LEU A 296 -3.17 -17.42 20.93
C LEU A 296 -3.59 -18.80 20.41
N GLY A 297 -4.31 -19.58 21.21
CA GLY A 297 -4.62 -20.97 20.91
C GLY A 297 -5.49 -21.15 19.68
N ALA A 298 -6.44 -20.24 19.41
CA ALA A 298 -7.27 -20.30 18.21
C ALA A 298 -6.41 -20.12 16.94
N HIS A 299 -5.52 -19.11 16.92
CA HIS A 299 -4.54 -18.92 15.84
C HIS A 299 -3.59 -20.11 15.69
N ALA A 300 -3.05 -20.61 16.80
CA ALA A 300 -2.13 -21.73 16.77
C ALA A 300 -2.80 -23.02 16.28
N ARG A 301 -4.04 -23.31 16.66
CA ARG A 301 -4.80 -24.48 16.17
C ARG A 301 -5.09 -24.34 14.67
N ARG A 302 -5.47 -23.14 14.21
CA ARG A 302 -5.61 -22.84 12.77
C ARG A 302 -4.31 -23.10 12.01
N LEU A 303 -3.21 -22.49 12.43
CA LEU A 303 -1.92 -22.61 11.74
C LEU A 303 -1.35 -24.03 11.79
N LEU A 304 -1.65 -24.79 12.84
CA LEU A 304 -1.33 -26.22 12.90
C LEU A 304 -2.17 -27.02 11.90
N ALA A 305 -3.45 -26.70 11.72
CA ALA A 305 -4.30 -27.35 10.73
C ALA A 305 -3.86 -27.02 9.29
N ASP A 306 -3.51 -25.76 9.03
CA ASP A 306 -2.98 -25.30 7.73
C ASP A 306 -1.68 -26.04 7.32
N LEU A 307 -0.96 -26.58 8.31
CA LEU A 307 0.27 -27.37 8.13
C LEU A 307 0.03 -28.89 8.29
N ASP A 308 -1.21 -29.37 8.14
CA ASP A 308 -1.62 -30.78 8.30
C ASP A 308 -1.19 -31.41 9.64
N CYS A 309 -1.01 -30.58 10.67
CA CYS A 309 -0.49 -30.92 11.99
C CYS A 309 -1.54 -30.82 13.11
N GLY A 310 -2.82 -30.72 12.76
CA GLY A 310 -3.93 -30.58 13.70
C GLY A 310 -5.28 -30.89 13.06
N PRO A 311 -6.34 -31.04 13.87
CA PRO A 311 -7.69 -31.09 13.33
C PRO A 311 -8.03 -29.75 12.70
N ILE A 312 -8.88 -29.80 11.69
CA ILE A 312 -9.47 -28.62 11.10
C ILE A 312 -10.24 -27.85 12.21
N PRO A 313 -10.00 -26.53 12.42
CA PRO A 313 -10.75 -25.75 13.40
C PRO A 313 -12.24 -25.71 13.05
N GLU A 314 -13.11 -25.46 14.03
CA GLU A 314 -14.55 -25.32 13.78
C GLU A 314 -15.16 -24.33 14.79
N GLY A 315 -16.26 -23.70 14.37
CA GLY A 315 -17.12 -22.90 15.24
C GLY A 315 -16.40 -21.73 15.91
N ARG A 316 -16.07 -21.88 17.20
CA ARG A 316 -15.57 -20.79 18.04
C ARG A 316 -14.17 -20.31 17.62
N ASP A 317 -13.29 -21.21 17.21
CA ASP A 317 -11.92 -20.83 16.81
C ASP A 317 -11.91 -19.97 15.55
N VAL A 318 -12.74 -20.36 14.58
CA VAL A 318 -12.98 -19.64 13.33
C VAL A 318 -13.47 -18.22 13.62
N ASN A 319 -14.53 -18.11 14.43
CA ASN A 319 -15.11 -16.82 14.80
C ASN A 319 -14.13 -15.97 15.62
N TRP A 320 -13.32 -16.59 16.49
CA TRP A 320 -12.31 -15.89 17.27
C TRP A 320 -11.22 -15.29 16.37
N VAL A 321 -10.64 -16.10 15.49
CA VAL A 321 -9.61 -15.67 14.54
C VAL A 321 -10.17 -14.59 13.61
N ALA A 322 -11.37 -14.79 13.08
CA ALA A 322 -12.06 -13.82 12.24
C ALA A 322 -12.27 -12.47 12.94
N ALA A 323 -12.70 -12.50 14.21
CA ALA A 323 -12.89 -11.29 15.02
C ALA A 323 -11.56 -10.57 15.28
N ASP A 324 -10.48 -11.29 15.58
CA ASP A 324 -9.16 -10.70 15.85
C ASP A 324 -8.56 -10.07 14.57
N TYR A 325 -8.67 -10.74 13.41
CA TYR A 325 -8.31 -10.16 12.12
C TYR A 325 -9.18 -8.93 11.77
N ALA A 326 -10.47 -8.96 12.08
CA ALA A 326 -11.37 -7.85 11.82
C ALA A 326 -11.06 -6.64 12.72
N LEU A 327 -10.69 -6.87 13.97
CA LEU A 327 -10.21 -5.82 14.88
C LEU A 327 -8.87 -5.24 14.42
N ALA A 328 -7.95 -6.07 13.94
CA ALA A 328 -6.70 -5.60 13.34
C ALA A 328 -6.97 -4.72 12.09
N ALA A 329 -7.89 -5.13 11.23
CA ALA A 329 -8.31 -4.35 10.08
C ALA A 329 -9.04 -3.05 10.48
N LEU A 330 -9.85 -3.09 11.54
CA LEU A 330 -10.50 -1.91 12.10
C LEU A 330 -9.46 -0.88 12.55
N ASP A 331 -8.40 -1.33 13.24
CA ASP A 331 -7.35 -0.46 13.77
C ASP A 331 -6.51 0.16 12.65
N ARG A 332 -6.23 -0.58 11.57
CA ARG A 332 -5.37 -0.10 10.45
C ARG A 332 -6.13 0.65 9.35
N TYR A 333 -7.36 0.21 9.04
CA TYR A 333 -8.07 0.61 7.82
C TYR A 333 -9.52 1.04 8.05
N GLY A 334 -10.06 0.80 9.25
CA GLY A 334 -11.40 1.23 9.64
C GLY A 334 -12.49 0.17 9.43
N ALA A 335 -13.73 0.58 9.71
CA ALA A 335 -14.87 -0.33 9.84
C ALA A 335 -15.27 -1.05 8.53
N THR A 336 -15.00 -0.46 7.38
CA THR A 336 -15.29 -1.07 6.08
C THR A 336 -14.45 -2.33 5.87
N ASP A 337 -13.13 -2.25 6.07
CA ASP A 337 -12.22 -3.39 5.94
C ASP A 337 -12.45 -4.44 7.02
N ALA A 338 -12.74 -4.02 8.25
CA ALA A 338 -13.15 -4.94 9.32
C ALA A 338 -14.36 -5.79 8.92
N ARG A 339 -15.37 -5.15 8.30
CA ARG A 339 -16.54 -5.86 7.75
C ARG A 339 -16.14 -6.81 6.62
N TYR A 340 -15.25 -6.41 5.73
CA TYR A 340 -14.80 -7.26 4.63
C TYR A 340 -14.08 -8.52 5.11
N VAL A 341 -13.26 -8.40 6.15
CA VAL A 341 -12.64 -9.56 6.82
C VAL A 341 -13.69 -10.55 7.28
N LEU A 342 -14.70 -10.08 8.02
CA LEU A 342 -15.77 -10.94 8.54
C LEU A 342 -16.61 -11.59 7.45
N LEU A 343 -16.91 -10.87 6.35
CA LEU A 343 -17.68 -11.42 5.23
C LEU A 343 -17.01 -12.63 4.58
N ASN A 344 -15.69 -12.70 4.58
CA ASN A 344 -14.98 -13.84 4.00
C ASN A 344 -14.93 -15.02 4.97
N ALA A 345 -14.91 -14.77 6.27
CA ALA A 345 -14.60 -15.78 7.28
C ALA A 345 -15.81 -16.57 7.79
N VAL A 346 -17.06 -16.10 7.60
CA VAL A 346 -18.24 -16.70 8.27
C VAL A 346 -19.50 -16.77 7.41
N GLU A 347 -20.09 -17.96 7.31
CA GLU A 347 -21.31 -18.20 6.53
C GLU A 347 -22.61 -17.71 7.23
N GLY A 348 -22.56 -17.44 8.53
CA GLY A 348 -23.72 -17.02 9.35
C GLY A 348 -23.97 -15.51 9.43
N GLY A 349 -23.16 -14.69 8.77
CA GLY A 349 -23.31 -13.23 8.79
C GLY A 349 -22.45 -12.53 9.83
N VAL A 350 -21.99 -11.33 9.43
CA VAL A 350 -20.93 -10.54 10.07
C VAL A 350 -21.13 -10.32 11.58
N ARG A 351 -22.36 -9.99 11.99
CA ARG A 351 -22.66 -9.66 13.39
C ARG A 351 -22.74 -10.90 14.28
N GLU A 352 -23.28 -12.01 13.76
CA GLU A 352 -23.39 -13.27 14.49
C GLU A 352 -22.01 -13.87 14.76
N ALA A 353 -21.10 -13.77 13.78
CA ALA A 353 -19.71 -14.14 13.94
C ALA A 353 -18.98 -13.32 15.01
N ALA A 354 -19.14 -11.99 14.99
CA ALA A 354 -18.51 -11.11 15.97
C ALA A 354 -19.06 -11.40 17.39
N ASP A 355 -20.38 -11.52 17.55
CA ASP A 355 -21.04 -11.80 18.84
C ASP A 355 -20.69 -13.20 19.38
N GLY A 356 -20.71 -14.21 18.51
CA GLY A 356 -20.40 -15.60 18.83
C GLY A 356 -18.91 -15.94 18.94
N SER A 357 -18.01 -14.98 18.68
CA SER A 357 -16.56 -15.20 18.74
C SER A 357 -16.06 -15.51 20.15
N GLY A 358 -16.70 -14.90 21.16
CA GLY A 358 -16.18 -14.87 22.52
C GLY A 358 -14.92 -14.02 22.70
N HIS A 359 -14.50 -13.27 21.67
CA HIS A 359 -13.32 -12.40 21.70
C HIS A 359 -13.51 -11.28 22.74
N PRO A 360 -12.50 -10.93 23.58
CA PRO A 360 -12.66 -9.94 24.65
C PRO A 360 -13.03 -8.54 24.14
N GLU A 361 -12.67 -8.24 22.89
CA GLU A 361 -13.00 -6.97 22.22
C GLU A 361 -14.18 -7.08 21.22
N ALA A 362 -14.98 -8.15 21.27
CA ALA A 362 -16.12 -8.34 20.38
C ALA A 362 -17.12 -7.17 20.43
N GLU A 363 -17.38 -6.60 21.62
CA GLU A 363 -18.26 -5.44 21.77
C GLU A 363 -17.74 -4.20 21.02
N ARG A 364 -16.41 -3.97 21.03
CA ARG A 364 -15.77 -2.88 20.28
C ARG A 364 -15.96 -3.06 18.78
N LEU A 365 -15.77 -4.29 18.30
CA LEU A 365 -15.99 -4.63 16.89
C LEU A 365 -17.45 -4.40 16.48
N LEU A 366 -18.41 -4.92 17.27
CA LEU A 366 -19.84 -4.76 17.02
C LEU A 366 -20.30 -3.30 17.04
N ALA A 367 -19.73 -2.47 17.91
CA ALA A 367 -20.02 -1.04 17.99
C ALA A 367 -19.50 -0.26 16.77
N ALA A 368 -18.37 -0.67 16.19
CA ALA A 368 -17.80 -0.05 15.01
C ALA A 368 -18.52 -0.45 13.70
N LEU A 369 -19.14 -1.63 13.67
CA LEU A 369 -19.84 -2.14 12.49
C LEU A 369 -21.19 -1.44 12.28
N PRO A 370 -21.53 -1.03 11.05
CA PRO A 370 -22.81 -0.41 10.77
C PRO A 370 -23.96 -1.39 11.02
N SER A 371 -25.06 -0.90 11.60
CA SER A 371 -26.26 -1.72 11.84
C SER A 371 -26.94 -2.17 10.55
N VAL A 372 -26.90 -1.32 9.52
CA VAL A 372 -27.33 -1.65 8.16
C VAL A 372 -26.10 -1.62 7.25
N PRO A 373 -25.69 -2.75 6.68
CA PRO A 373 -24.47 -2.81 5.88
C PRO A 373 -24.63 -1.98 4.60
N PRO A 374 -23.69 -1.08 4.28
CA PRO A 374 -23.71 -0.37 3.02
C PRO A 374 -23.49 -1.33 1.85
N PRO A 375 -24.00 -0.99 0.64
CA PRO A 375 -23.69 -1.74 -0.55
C PRO A 375 -22.18 -1.71 -0.81
N ILE A 376 -21.64 -2.82 -1.31
CA ILE A 376 -20.22 -2.91 -1.65
C ILE A 376 -20.01 -2.20 -3.01
N PRO A 377 -19.16 -1.16 -3.08
CA PRO A 377 -18.82 -0.51 -4.33
C PRO A 377 -18.20 -1.48 -5.34
N ALA A 378 -18.45 -1.22 -6.61
CA ALA A 378 -17.88 -1.96 -7.72
C ALA A 378 -16.69 -1.19 -8.29
N TYR A 379 -15.55 -1.86 -8.40
CA TYR A 379 -14.38 -1.37 -9.10
C TYR A 379 -14.48 -1.71 -10.58
N GLN A 380 -14.36 -0.71 -11.45
CA GLN A 380 -14.08 -0.96 -12.86
C GLN A 380 -12.57 -1.04 -13.05
N ILE A 381 -12.06 -2.24 -13.25
CA ILE A 381 -10.64 -2.48 -13.52
C ILE A 381 -10.43 -2.81 -14.99
N LYS A 382 -9.27 -2.38 -15.51
CA LYS A 382 -8.76 -2.80 -16.81
C LYS A 382 -7.55 -3.70 -16.59
N ILE A 383 -7.60 -4.91 -17.13
CA ILE A 383 -6.53 -5.91 -17.07
C ILE A 383 -5.93 -6.01 -18.48
N SER A 384 -4.64 -5.71 -18.60
CA SER A 384 -3.94 -5.66 -19.90
C SER A 384 -2.75 -6.61 -19.88
N LEU A 385 -2.77 -7.61 -20.76
CA LEU A 385 -1.62 -8.48 -20.98
C LEU A 385 -0.54 -7.72 -21.77
N TYR A 386 0.70 -7.80 -21.31
CA TYR A 386 1.82 -7.11 -21.97
C TYR A 386 1.97 -7.56 -23.44
N GLY A 387 1.94 -6.60 -24.37
CA GLY A 387 2.02 -6.89 -25.81
C GLY A 387 0.77 -7.56 -26.41
N GLY A 388 -0.30 -7.74 -25.64
CA GLY A 388 -1.42 -8.61 -25.99
C GLY A 388 -2.81 -8.00 -25.76
N PRO A 389 -3.83 -8.86 -25.55
CA PRO A 389 -5.23 -8.45 -25.34
C PRO A 389 -5.45 -7.71 -24.02
N TRP A 390 -6.63 -7.10 -23.90
CA TRP A 390 -7.09 -6.52 -22.64
C TRP A 390 -8.57 -6.77 -22.39
N ARG A 391 -8.94 -6.74 -21.11
CA ARG A 391 -10.30 -6.93 -20.60
C ARG A 391 -10.65 -5.81 -19.62
N ARG A 392 -11.92 -5.45 -19.55
CA ARG A 392 -12.45 -4.49 -18.59
C ARG A 392 -13.62 -5.13 -17.88
N VAL A 393 -13.53 -5.17 -16.56
CA VAL A 393 -14.46 -5.90 -15.70
C VAL A 393 -14.89 -5.02 -14.53
N LEU A 394 -16.16 -5.16 -14.13
CA LEU A 394 -16.68 -4.64 -12.86
C LEU A 394 -16.57 -5.75 -11.82
N VAL A 395 -15.92 -5.49 -10.69
CA VAL A 395 -15.78 -6.44 -9.57
C VAL A 395 -16.15 -5.76 -8.26
N PRO A 396 -16.72 -6.47 -7.26
CA PRO A 396 -16.86 -5.93 -5.91
C PRO A 396 -15.50 -5.51 -5.33
N GLU A 397 -15.40 -4.35 -4.68
CA GLU A 397 -14.11 -3.86 -4.15
C GLU A 397 -13.52 -4.72 -3.03
N ASN A 398 -14.33 -5.56 -2.38
CA ASN A 398 -13.90 -6.43 -1.30
C ASN A 398 -13.36 -7.79 -1.77
N LEU A 399 -13.24 -8.00 -3.08
CA LEU A 399 -12.70 -9.25 -3.64
C LEU A 399 -11.30 -9.52 -3.08
N SER A 400 -11.02 -10.77 -2.68
CA SER A 400 -9.65 -11.20 -2.41
C SER A 400 -8.83 -11.25 -3.70
N LEU A 401 -7.50 -11.25 -3.60
CA LEU A 401 -6.64 -11.43 -4.76
C LEU A 401 -6.78 -12.85 -5.36
N GLY A 402 -6.98 -13.88 -4.53
CA GLY A 402 -7.30 -15.23 -5.02
C GLY A 402 -8.61 -15.30 -5.80
N ALA A 403 -9.67 -14.63 -5.32
CA ALA A 403 -10.92 -14.52 -6.09
C ALA A 403 -10.73 -13.69 -7.39
N LEU A 404 -9.78 -12.76 -7.42
CA LEU A 404 -9.48 -11.99 -8.62
C LEU A 404 -8.74 -12.85 -9.65
N HIS A 405 -7.88 -13.76 -9.19
CA HIS A 405 -7.23 -14.75 -10.05
C HIS A 405 -8.27 -15.59 -10.80
N GLU A 406 -9.31 -16.10 -10.13
CA GLU A 406 -10.45 -16.79 -10.78
C GLU A 406 -11.11 -15.95 -11.87
N VAL A 407 -11.36 -14.67 -11.58
CA VAL A 407 -11.92 -13.74 -12.57
C VAL A 407 -10.97 -13.57 -13.76
N ILE A 408 -9.66 -13.44 -13.54
CA ILE A 408 -8.68 -13.28 -14.62
C ILE A 408 -8.63 -14.53 -15.49
N ARG A 409 -8.61 -15.73 -14.90
CA ARG A 409 -8.63 -17.00 -15.63
C ARG A 409 -9.82 -17.09 -16.58
N ILE A 410 -11.03 -16.80 -16.09
CA ILE A 410 -12.25 -16.78 -16.91
C ILE A 410 -12.16 -15.72 -18.03
N LEU A 411 -11.64 -14.53 -17.72
CA LEU A 411 -11.52 -13.43 -18.69
C LEU A 411 -10.58 -13.72 -19.86
N PHE A 412 -9.55 -14.54 -19.64
CA PHE A 412 -8.52 -14.89 -20.64
C PHE A 412 -8.64 -16.34 -21.13
N GLY A 413 -9.60 -17.12 -20.63
CA GLY A 413 -9.83 -18.50 -21.04
C GLY A 413 -8.71 -19.46 -20.64
N TRP A 414 -8.09 -19.22 -19.48
CA TRP A 414 -7.00 -20.05 -18.94
C TRP A 414 -7.51 -21.03 -17.89
N GLY A 415 -6.81 -22.17 -17.78
CA GLY A 415 -6.91 -23.15 -16.73
C GLY A 415 -6.33 -22.65 -15.41
N ASP A 416 -6.16 -23.57 -14.45
CA ASP A 416 -5.53 -23.33 -13.14
C ASP A 416 -4.18 -24.04 -12.98
N ASP A 417 -3.57 -24.44 -14.09
CA ASP A 417 -2.54 -25.47 -14.05
C ASP A 417 -1.15 -24.91 -13.68
N HIS A 418 -1.07 -23.61 -13.38
CA HIS A 418 0.17 -22.88 -13.19
C HIS A 418 0.18 -21.96 -11.98
N LEU A 419 1.38 -21.78 -11.41
CA LEU A 419 1.63 -20.83 -10.35
C LEU A 419 1.39 -19.39 -10.81
N HIS A 420 0.82 -18.58 -9.93
CA HIS A 420 0.61 -17.15 -10.14
C HIS A 420 1.04 -16.31 -8.94
N MET A 421 1.13 -15.01 -9.18
CA MET A 421 1.46 -14.03 -8.16
C MET A 421 0.95 -12.64 -8.53
N PHE A 422 0.47 -11.92 -7.52
CA PHE A 422 0.21 -10.48 -7.58
C PHE A 422 1.38 -9.69 -7.00
N LYS A 423 1.67 -8.54 -7.59
CA LYS A 423 2.69 -7.61 -7.11
C LYS A 423 2.12 -6.20 -7.01
N THR A 424 2.10 -5.69 -5.78
CA THR A 424 1.88 -4.27 -5.47
C THR A 424 3.21 -3.52 -5.52
N ALA A 425 3.21 -2.23 -5.18
CA ALA A 425 4.46 -1.46 -5.09
C ALA A 425 5.42 -2.02 -4.02
N LYS A 426 4.88 -2.53 -2.90
CA LYS A 426 5.66 -2.89 -1.71
C LYS A 426 5.75 -4.39 -1.46
N ARG A 427 4.75 -5.17 -1.90
CA ARG A 427 4.64 -6.59 -1.53
C ARG A 427 4.09 -7.48 -2.64
N ARG A 428 4.44 -8.76 -2.57
CA ARG A 428 3.99 -9.85 -3.42
C ARG A 428 2.96 -10.70 -2.69
N TYR A 429 1.99 -11.25 -3.41
CA TYR A 429 0.93 -12.10 -2.88
C TYR A 429 0.70 -13.28 -3.80
N SER A 430 0.51 -14.46 -3.25
CA SER A 430 0.22 -15.68 -4.00
C SER A 430 -0.63 -16.63 -3.15
N ASP A 431 -1.08 -17.72 -3.76
CA ASP A 431 -1.65 -18.83 -3.01
C ASP A 431 -0.62 -19.36 -1.98
N PRO A 432 -0.97 -19.46 -0.69
CA PRO A 432 -0.07 -19.98 0.34
C PRO A 432 0.42 -21.41 0.09
N SER A 433 -0.37 -22.24 -0.60
CA SER A 433 -0.02 -23.63 -0.93
C SER A 433 1.15 -23.75 -1.90
N PHE A 434 1.46 -22.68 -2.65
CA PHE A 434 2.61 -22.65 -3.55
C PHE A 434 3.94 -22.60 -2.80
N GLY A 435 3.95 -22.18 -1.53
CA GLY A 435 5.18 -22.08 -0.74
C GLY A 435 6.19 -21.06 -1.30
N LEU A 436 5.73 -20.03 -2.01
CA LEU A 436 6.60 -18.99 -2.54
C LEU A 436 7.15 -18.09 -1.41
N GLU A 437 8.47 -17.92 -1.38
CA GLU A 437 9.11 -17.06 -0.38
C GLU A 437 8.72 -15.59 -0.55
N GLU A 438 8.62 -14.87 0.58
CA GLU A 438 8.30 -13.43 0.67
C GLU A 438 6.97 -13.04 -0.01
N CYS A 439 6.00 -13.94 -0.02
CA CYS A 439 4.66 -13.70 -0.55
C CYS A 439 3.63 -13.74 0.59
N GLY A 440 2.79 -12.71 0.66
CA GLY A 440 1.62 -12.70 1.53
C GLY A 440 0.48 -13.56 0.97
N ASP A 441 -0.48 -13.87 1.83
CA ASP A 441 -1.68 -14.66 1.48
C ASP A 441 -2.65 -13.84 0.59
N GLU A 442 -2.88 -14.32 -0.62
CA GLU A 442 -3.80 -13.68 -1.57
C GLU A 442 -5.28 -13.79 -1.21
N TYR A 443 -5.66 -14.74 -0.35
CA TYR A 443 -7.03 -14.89 0.15
C TYR A 443 -7.33 -13.88 1.28
N ALA A 444 -6.31 -13.45 2.01
CA ALA A 444 -6.41 -12.44 3.06
C ALA A 444 -6.31 -10.98 2.52
N TYR A 445 -5.59 -10.78 1.42
CA TYR A 445 -5.42 -9.46 0.79
C TYR A 445 -6.51 -9.14 -0.23
N ARG A 446 -6.97 -7.87 -0.25
CA ARG A 446 -8.15 -7.46 -1.03
C ARG A 446 -7.82 -6.38 -2.05
N ILE A 447 -8.64 -6.31 -3.10
CA ILE A 447 -8.43 -5.36 -4.20
C ILE A 447 -8.61 -3.91 -3.77
N ASN A 448 -9.46 -3.59 -2.79
CA ASN A 448 -9.57 -2.23 -2.25
C ASN A 448 -8.25 -1.76 -1.60
N ARG A 449 -7.48 -2.68 -1.00
CA ARG A 449 -6.17 -2.37 -0.42
C ARG A 449 -5.08 -2.34 -1.48
N ALA A 450 -5.10 -3.26 -2.44
CA ALA A 450 -4.14 -3.29 -3.55
C ALA A 450 -4.32 -2.11 -4.54
N LEU A 451 -5.55 -1.62 -4.70
CA LEU A 451 -5.94 -0.53 -5.59
C LEU A 451 -6.75 0.52 -4.80
N PRO A 452 -6.12 1.30 -3.91
CA PRO A 452 -6.80 2.16 -2.92
C PRO A 452 -7.55 3.33 -3.54
N SER A 453 -7.23 3.70 -4.78
CA SER A 453 -7.94 4.78 -5.46
C SER A 453 -7.93 4.56 -6.97
N PRO A 454 -8.88 5.14 -7.72
CA PRO A 454 -8.76 5.21 -9.15
C PRO A 454 -7.35 5.61 -9.54
N ARG A 455 -6.82 4.92 -10.55
CA ARG A 455 -5.50 5.12 -11.14
C ARG A 455 -4.36 4.37 -10.45
N SER A 456 -4.61 3.74 -9.31
CA SER A 456 -3.72 2.73 -8.73
C SER A 456 -3.52 1.56 -9.68
N LYS A 457 -2.35 0.92 -9.60
CA LYS A 457 -1.95 -0.21 -10.43
C LYS A 457 -1.34 -1.31 -9.59
N MET A 458 -1.54 -2.54 -10.04
CA MET A 458 -0.78 -3.71 -9.60
C MET A 458 -0.45 -4.60 -10.79
N THR A 459 0.53 -5.47 -10.62
CA THR A 459 0.90 -6.47 -11.62
C THR A 459 0.36 -7.83 -11.21
N TYR A 460 -0.09 -8.60 -12.18
CA TYR A 460 -0.43 -10.02 -12.01
C TYR A 460 0.41 -10.85 -13.00
N VAL A 461 1.10 -11.86 -12.50
CA VAL A 461 1.92 -12.77 -13.31
C VAL A 461 1.28 -14.15 -13.22
N TYR A 462 0.92 -14.72 -14.36
CA TYR A 462 0.42 -16.08 -14.50
C TYR A 462 1.47 -16.93 -15.20
N ASP A 463 1.59 -18.19 -14.78
CA ASP A 463 2.66 -19.10 -15.16
C ASP A 463 4.04 -18.50 -14.88
N LEU A 464 4.62 -18.80 -13.72
CA LEU A 464 5.95 -18.31 -13.37
C LEU A 464 7.07 -18.87 -14.26
N GLY A 465 6.80 -19.88 -15.10
CA GLY A 465 7.69 -20.33 -16.17
C GLY A 465 7.69 -19.36 -17.35
N ASP A 466 6.52 -19.17 -17.97
CA ASP A 466 6.36 -18.34 -19.19
C ASP A 466 6.17 -16.84 -18.91
N SER A 467 5.88 -16.47 -17.67
CA SER A 467 5.78 -15.11 -17.14
C SER A 467 4.75 -14.21 -17.83
N TRP A 468 3.52 -14.71 -18.02
CA TRP A 468 2.42 -13.93 -18.59
C TRP A 468 2.06 -12.74 -17.69
N THR A 469 2.57 -11.56 -18.05
CA THR A 469 2.52 -10.36 -17.18
C THR A 469 1.37 -9.44 -17.56
N HIS A 470 0.51 -9.17 -16.59
CA HIS A 470 -0.65 -8.29 -16.72
C HIS A 470 -0.49 -7.03 -15.88
N GLU A 471 -0.83 -5.88 -16.46
CA GLU A 471 -1.10 -4.65 -15.70
C GLU A 471 -2.60 -4.58 -15.35
N ILE A 472 -2.90 -4.45 -14.06
CA ILE A 472 -4.26 -4.23 -13.55
C ILE A 472 -4.36 -2.78 -13.10
N LEU A 473 -5.27 -2.03 -13.71
CA LEU A 473 -5.50 -0.60 -13.46
C LEU A 473 -6.93 -0.39 -12.95
N LEU A 474 -7.09 0.23 -11.79
CA LEU A 474 -8.40 0.72 -11.36
C LEU A 474 -8.76 1.98 -12.15
N GLU A 475 -9.79 1.93 -12.99
CA GLU A 475 -10.20 3.09 -13.80
C GLU A 475 -11.17 4.01 -13.04
N LYS A 476 -12.13 3.43 -12.31
CA LYS A 476 -13.14 4.16 -11.52
C LYS A 476 -13.82 3.26 -10.50
N VAL A 477 -14.39 3.89 -9.48
CA VAL A 477 -15.37 3.30 -8.56
C VAL A 477 -16.78 3.61 -9.09
N CYS A 478 -17.65 2.61 -9.13
CA CYS A 478 -19.01 2.67 -9.66
C CYS A 478 -20.05 2.44 -8.55
N GLY A 479 -21.30 2.15 -8.92
CA GLY A 479 -22.32 1.65 -7.99
C GLY A 479 -21.94 0.27 -7.43
N ASN A 480 -22.89 -0.60 -7.17
CA ASN A 480 -22.60 -1.98 -6.74
C ASN A 480 -22.78 -2.98 -7.90
N VAL A 481 -22.18 -4.14 -7.75
CA VAL A 481 -22.36 -5.28 -8.67
C VAL A 481 -22.52 -6.56 -7.84
N ALA A 482 -23.41 -7.46 -8.27
CA ALA A 482 -23.69 -8.70 -7.54
C ALA A 482 -22.62 -9.78 -7.78
N HIS A 483 -22.02 -9.80 -8.97
CA HIS A 483 -20.96 -10.71 -9.39
C HIS A 483 -20.05 -9.97 -10.40
N PRO A 484 -18.84 -10.47 -10.70
CA PRO A 484 -17.98 -9.89 -11.71
C PRO A 484 -18.65 -9.78 -13.09
N VAL A 485 -18.52 -8.64 -13.79
CA VAL A 485 -19.12 -8.45 -15.14
C VAL A 485 -18.11 -7.87 -16.10
N CYS A 486 -17.80 -8.59 -17.17
CA CYS A 486 -16.99 -8.11 -18.28
C CYS A 486 -17.79 -7.11 -19.14
N VAL A 487 -17.35 -5.86 -19.15
CA VAL A 487 -18.03 -4.75 -19.84
C VAL A 487 -17.38 -4.37 -21.17
N ALA A 488 -16.11 -4.72 -21.38
CA ALA A 488 -15.42 -4.52 -22.66
C ALA A 488 -14.15 -5.39 -22.74
N GLY A 489 -13.67 -5.63 -23.96
CA GLY A 489 -12.38 -6.27 -24.20
C GLY A 489 -11.90 -6.03 -25.63
N LYS A 490 -10.63 -6.33 -25.89
CA LYS A 490 -10.06 -6.36 -27.25
C LYS A 490 -8.96 -7.40 -27.33
N GLY A 491 -8.88 -8.06 -28.49
CA GLY A 491 -7.90 -9.11 -28.79
C GLY A 491 -8.36 -10.46 -28.27
N ASP A 492 -8.08 -11.49 -29.04
CA ASP A 492 -8.44 -12.88 -28.72
C ASP A 492 -7.61 -13.40 -27.56
N ASN A 493 -8.10 -14.48 -26.93
CA ASN A 493 -7.44 -15.10 -25.80
C ASN A 493 -6.11 -15.75 -26.26
N PRO A 494 -5.00 -15.53 -25.54
CA PRO A 494 -3.77 -16.25 -25.80
C PRO A 494 -3.94 -17.74 -25.46
N ILE A 495 -3.20 -18.60 -26.16
CA ILE A 495 -3.14 -20.04 -25.86
C ILE A 495 -2.22 -20.23 -24.67
N GLU A 496 -2.72 -20.88 -23.63
CA GLU A 496 -2.00 -21.10 -22.37
C GLU A 496 -0.73 -21.93 -22.57
N HIS A 497 -0.83 -23.08 -23.24
CA HIS A 497 0.31 -23.94 -23.58
C HIS A 497 0.69 -23.78 -25.05
N TYR A 498 1.15 -22.60 -25.46
CA TYR A 498 1.54 -22.40 -26.85
C TYR A 498 2.76 -23.23 -27.23
N ASP A 499 2.58 -24.22 -28.10
CA ASP A 499 3.67 -25.00 -28.68
C ASP A 499 4.02 -24.46 -30.09
N PRO A 500 5.23 -23.92 -30.31
CA PRO A 500 5.64 -23.45 -31.64
C PRO A 500 5.78 -24.59 -32.67
N GLU A 501 5.95 -25.84 -32.23
CA GLU A 501 5.97 -27.02 -33.10
C GLU A 501 4.55 -27.46 -33.52
N TYR A 502 3.54 -27.14 -32.70
CA TYR A 502 2.12 -27.44 -32.94
C TYR A 502 1.24 -26.18 -32.73
N PRO A 503 1.32 -25.18 -33.60
CA PRO A 503 0.65 -23.89 -33.39
C PRO A 503 -0.87 -24.04 -33.46
N GLU A 504 -1.55 -23.72 -32.35
CA GLU A 504 -2.99 -23.65 -32.28
C GLU A 504 -3.50 -22.25 -32.67
N GLN A 505 -4.80 -22.13 -33.01
CA GLN A 505 -5.40 -20.82 -33.23
C GLN A 505 -5.85 -20.21 -31.90
N PRO A 506 -5.69 -18.88 -31.71
CA PRO A 506 -6.18 -18.19 -30.52
C PRO A 506 -7.69 -18.41 -30.32
N VAL A 507 -8.10 -18.63 -29.07
CA VAL A 507 -9.53 -18.75 -28.74
C VAL A 507 -10.18 -17.37 -28.85
N LEU A 508 -11.23 -17.27 -29.67
CA LEU A 508 -11.93 -16.00 -29.88
C LEU A 508 -12.50 -15.46 -28.58
N PHE A 509 -12.31 -14.16 -28.34
CA PHE A 509 -12.89 -13.52 -27.16
C PHE A 509 -14.41 -13.31 -27.35
N ASP A 510 -15.21 -14.05 -26.58
CA ASP A 510 -16.66 -13.88 -26.49
C ASP A 510 -17.05 -13.30 -25.13
N LYS A 511 -17.45 -12.02 -25.12
CA LYS A 511 -17.85 -11.30 -23.91
C LYS A 511 -19.09 -11.90 -23.26
N ASP A 512 -20.03 -12.42 -24.04
CA ASP A 512 -21.31 -12.90 -23.50
C ASP A 512 -21.10 -14.28 -22.87
N ALA A 513 -20.34 -15.17 -23.52
CA ALA A 513 -19.91 -16.44 -22.91
C ALA A 513 -19.09 -16.24 -21.62
N VAL A 514 -18.16 -15.26 -21.61
CA VAL A 514 -17.40 -14.89 -20.40
C VAL A 514 -18.34 -14.42 -19.28
N ASN A 515 -19.36 -13.61 -19.59
CA ASN A 515 -20.30 -13.15 -18.58
C ASN A 515 -21.23 -14.27 -18.07
N GLU A 516 -21.56 -15.26 -18.91
CA GLU A 516 -22.27 -16.46 -18.45
C GLU A 516 -21.44 -17.23 -17.43
N LEU A 517 -20.13 -17.39 -17.66
CA LEU A 517 -19.22 -18.03 -16.71
C LEU A 517 -19.05 -17.23 -15.41
N LEU A 518 -18.89 -15.90 -15.50
CA LEU A 518 -18.75 -15.04 -14.31
C LEU A 518 -20.05 -14.92 -13.48
N ALA A 519 -21.21 -15.20 -14.08
CA ALA A 519 -22.49 -15.18 -13.39
C ALA A 519 -22.75 -16.47 -12.58
N VAL A 520 -22.07 -17.56 -12.93
CA VAL A 520 -22.04 -18.75 -12.09
C VAL A 520 -21.27 -18.35 -10.84
N PRO A 521 -21.90 -18.37 -9.64
CA PRO A 521 -21.13 -18.30 -8.41
C PRO A 521 -20.06 -19.37 -8.57
N PRO A 522 -18.76 -19.08 -8.30
CA PRO A 522 -17.77 -20.13 -8.31
C PRO A 522 -18.40 -21.30 -7.61
N ALA A 523 -18.39 -22.48 -8.25
CA ALA A 523 -18.87 -23.65 -7.55
C ALA A 523 -18.21 -23.58 -6.17
N GLN A 524 -18.87 -24.09 -5.15
CA GLN A 524 -18.07 -24.64 -4.08
C GLN A 524 -17.32 -25.86 -4.72
N THR A 525 -16.48 -25.62 -5.74
CA THR A 525 -15.27 -26.39 -6.03
C THR A 525 -14.66 -26.62 -4.68
N GLU A 526 -14.13 -27.81 -4.48
CA GLU A 526 -13.56 -28.37 -3.25
C GLU A 526 -12.34 -27.54 -2.74
N ALA A 527 -12.63 -26.27 -2.49
CA ALA A 527 -11.95 -25.10 -1.98
C ALA A 527 -12.96 -24.33 -1.09
N GLY A 528 -14.02 -25.02 -0.61
CA GLY A 528 -14.63 -24.79 0.70
C GLY A 528 -13.64 -25.12 1.81
N LEU A 529 -12.43 -24.58 1.66
CA LEU A 529 -11.25 -24.71 2.49
C LEU A 529 -10.84 -23.29 2.91
N TRP A 530 -11.70 -22.57 3.62
CA TRP A 530 -11.22 -22.36 4.99
C TRP A 530 -11.40 -23.75 5.53
N HIS A 531 -10.34 -24.54 5.68
CA HIS A 531 -10.58 -25.78 6.39
C HIS A 531 -11.00 -25.28 7.78
N THR A 532 -12.30 -25.38 7.98
CA THR A 532 -13.25 -24.62 8.81
C THR A 532 -12.73 -23.60 9.81
#